data_AF-A0A540WSQ6-F1
#
_entry.id   AF-A0A540WSQ6-F1
#
_cell.length_a   1.000
_cell.length_b   1.000
_cell.length_c   1.000
_cell.angle_alpha   90.00
_cell.angle_beta   90.00
_cell.angle_gamma   90.00
#
_symmetry.space_group_name_H-M   'P 1'
#
loop_
_entity.id
_entity.type
_entity.pdbx_description
1 polymer ?
#
loop_
_entity_poly.entity_id
_entity_poly.type
_entity_poly.pdbx_seq_one_letter_code
_entity_poly.pdbx_strand_id
1 'polypeptide(L)'
;MARSYSAIRELNRGRAIAPGDRVRVWDVPEECWFYDSENRLQVWTRETLLEFNAMPAPSVARQRHFLVSRLEGLFVEVALYEDGAICTRGMLGGRVTQSRVRLSDVDALVLHYGRLGFHSGLGWNVSSNRLVRRELRVTQSGLLRSETVSVDGAVLHTVSVRVAGLEKTSQEERTPFATREEALIAAEQRLFNLEQEGLSAFTCSTPPAREENPAPPSQSPWVELSSVARPTTAHEAVDAAVALLTELHHKLPVGHFVVELIDPTQDRARLERMGYGSEFFRSMHEKRFGRWTKPEAVEAAGSSFDYFMRRYGTATWVAMAPSNVTTHLSGNVSGGGSCVLEINAHEYNVKELAENLDEPVPGLAQALVFHGGWHDGASFLFDRRSQTTEGEYGIHRFNENEPELPEEPTAPEQIQPFGFWLFERVVAIREKLVPALRELQPSVVP
;
A
#
# COMPACT_ATOMS: atom_id res chain seq x y z
N MET A 1 -17.73 -10.95 -3.26
CA MET A 1 -18.80 -9.95 -3.42
C MET A 1 -19.12 -9.39 -2.05
N ALA A 2 -19.08 -8.06 -1.93
CA ALA A 2 -19.37 -7.37 -0.70
C ALA A 2 -20.89 -7.43 -0.40
N ARG A 3 -21.29 -7.70 0.84
CA ARG A 3 -22.69 -7.73 1.30
C ARG A 3 -23.41 -6.40 1.05
N SER A 4 -24.73 -6.40 0.87
CA SER A 4 -25.49 -5.15 0.77
C SER A 4 -25.58 -4.44 2.13
N TYR A 5 -25.97 -3.16 2.14
CA TYR A 5 -26.28 -2.43 3.38
C TYR A 5 -27.36 -3.15 4.21
N SER A 6 -28.40 -3.67 3.56
CA SER A 6 -29.46 -4.44 4.23
C SER A 6 -28.92 -5.71 4.89
N ALA A 7 -28.05 -6.44 4.20
CA ALA A 7 -27.43 -7.65 4.75
C ALA A 7 -26.53 -7.34 5.96
N ILE A 8 -25.74 -6.25 5.92
CA ILE A 8 -24.93 -5.84 7.08
C ILE A 8 -25.84 -5.43 8.25
N ARG A 9 -26.96 -4.75 7.96
CA ARG A 9 -27.96 -4.40 8.99
C ARG A 9 -28.57 -5.64 9.63
N GLU A 10 -28.82 -6.69 8.87
CA GLU A 10 -29.26 -7.99 9.39
C GLU A 10 -28.21 -8.62 10.30
N LEU A 11 -26.92 -8.59 9.92
CA LEU A 11 -25.82 -9.02 10.80
C LEU A 11 -25.79 -8.21 12.11
N ASN A 12 -26.15 -6.93 12.06
CA ASN A 12 -26.33 -6.07 13.24
C ASN A 12 -27.71 -6.22 13.92
N ARG A 13 -28.40 -7.36 13.75
CA ARG A 13 -29.70 -7.66 14.36
C ARG A 13 -30.79 -6.62 14.03
N GLY A 14 -30.73 -6.04 12.84
CA GLY A 14 -31.67 -5.01 12.39
C GLY A 14 -31.39 -3.59 12.91
N ARG A 15 -30.39 -3.40 13.80
CA ARG A 15 -30.00 -2.09 14.33
C ARG A 15 -29.35 -1.21 13.27
N ALA A 16 -29.50 0.10 13.42
CA ALA A 16 -28.92 1.07 12.49
C ALA A 16 -27.38 0.93 12.43
N ILE A 17 -26.85 1.04 11.21
CA ILE A 17 -25.42 1.10 10.92
C ILE A 17 -25.08 2.48 10.38
N ALA A 18 -23.82 2.90 10.46
CA ALA A 18 -23.38 4.19 9.96
C ALA A 18 -23.86 4.40 8.51
N PRO A 19 -24.19 5.62 8.05
CA PRO A 19 -24.57 5.84 6.66
C PRO A 19 -23.35 6.00 5.73
N GLY A 20 -23.55 5.73 4.44
CA GLY A 20 -22.56 5.99 3.37
C GLY A 20 -21.35 5.06 3.36
N ASP A 21 -20.23 5.53 2.82
CA ASP A 21 -19.03 4.70 2.62
C ASP A 21 -18.33 4.32 3.93
N ARG A 22 -18.70 4.98 5.04
CA ARG A 22 -18.20 4.69 6.38
C ARG A 22 -18.85 3.46 7.02
N VAL A 23 -19.84 2.83 6.40
CA VAL A 23 -20.48 1.62 6.94
C VAL A 23 -19.46 0.51 7.14
N ARG A 24 -18.63 0.26 6.12
CA ARG A 24 -17.93 -1.01 5.97
C ARG A 24 -16.44 -0.79 6.09
N VAL A 25 -15.84 -1.52 7.01
CA VAL A 25 -14.40 -1.55 7.19
C VAL A 25 -13.81 -2.71 6.40
N TRP A 26 -14.43 -3.88 6.49
CA TRP A 26 -13.93 -5.09 5.85
C TRP A 26 -15.04 -6.13 5.72
N ASP A 27 -15.08 -6.89 4.62
CA ASP A 27 -16.20 -7.81 4.37
C ASP A 27 -15.80 -8.98 3.47
N VAL A 28 -15.75 -10.15 4.09
CA VAL A 28 -15.50 -11.45 3.47
C VAL A 28 -16.58 -12.45 3.92
N PRO A 29 -16.78 -13.57 3.22
CA PRO A 29 -17.89 -14.49 3.52
C PRO A 29 -17.99 -14.91 5.00
N GLU A 30 -16.86 -15.09 5.69
CA GLU A 30 -16.84 -15.56 7.09
C GLU A 30 -16.68 -14.43 8.14
N GLU A 31 -16.45 -13.18 7.69
CA GLU A 31 -16.12 -12.06 8.58
C GLU A 31 -16.61 -10.72 8.00
N CYS A 32 -17.27 -9.89 8.82
CA CYS A 32 -17.70 -8.55 8.43
C CYS A 32 -17.45 -7.54 9.55
N TRP A 33 -16.67 -6.51 9.26
CA TRP A 33 -16.34 -5.42 10.18
C TRP A 33 -17.03 -4.15 9.69
N PHE A 34 -17.79 -3.51 10.56
CA PHE A 34 -18.61 -2.36 10.18
C PHE A 34 -18.81 -1.40 11.35
N TYR A 35 -19.14 -0.15 11.05
CA TYR A 35 -19.50 0.84 12.06
C TYR A 35 -21.02 0.86 12.29
N ASP A 36 -21.43 0.86 13.56
CA ASP A 36 -22.82 1.11 13.92
C ASP A 36 -23.18 2.62 13.76
N SER A 37 -24.45 2.98 14.00
CA SER A 37 -24.90 4.38 13.93
C SER A 37 -24.23 5.32 14.93
N GLU A 38 -23.55 4.79 15.95
CA GLU A 38 -22.78 5.55 16.95
C GLU A 38 -21.28 5.63 16.60
N ASN A 39 -20.90 5.19 15.39
CA ASN A 39 -19.51 5.07 14.95
C ASN A 39 -18.65 4.17 15.86
N ARG A 40 -19.25 3.14 16.46
CA ARG A 40 -18.50 2.07 17.13
C ARG A 40 -18.24 0.96 16.13
N LEU A 41 -17.01 0.44 16.13
CA LEU A 41 -16.69 -0.73 15.35
C LEU A 41 -17.47 -1.93 15.90
N GLN A 42 -18.00 -2.75 15.01
CA GLN A 42 -18.69 -4.00 15.28
C GLN A 42 -18.03 -5.07 14.42
N VAL A 43 -17.94 -6.30 14.94
CA VAL A 43 -17.36 -7.42 14.19
C VAL A 43 -18.33 -8.58 14.20
N TRP A 44 -18.84 -8.95 13.02
CA TRP A 44 -19.49 -10.23 12.83
C TRP A 44 -18.46 -11.26 12.38
N THR A 45 -18.33 -12.36 13.10
CA THR A 45 -17.40 -13.46 12.81
C THR A 45 -18.04 -14.78 13.15
N ARG A 46 -17.96 -15.77 12.24
CA ARG A 46 -18.49 -17.14 12.43
C ARG A 46 -19.89 -17.15 13.08
N GLU A 47 -20.83 -16.44 12.47
CA GLU A 47 -22.24 -16.35 12.91
C GLU A 47 -22.48 -15.58 14.21
N THR A 48 -21.44 -15.04 14.84
CA THR A 48 -21.53 -14.29 16.09
C THR A 48 -21.25 -12.81 15.85
N LEU A 49 -22.16 -11.95 16.33
CA LEU A 49 -21.91 -10.51 16.41
C LEU A 49 -21.17 -10.18 17.71
N LEU A 50 -19.95 -9.67 17.56
CA LEU A 50 -19.14 -9.10 18.62
C LEU A 50 -19.40 -7.60 18.68
N GLU A 51 -19.97 -7.18 19.79
CA GLU A 51 -20.26 -5.77 20.03
C GLU A 51 -19.07 -5.06 20.66
N PHE A 52 -18.95 -3.75 20.40
CA PHE A 52 -17.98 -2.92 21.11
C PHE A 52 -18.12 -3.12 22.62
N ASN A 53 -17.08 -3.66 23.22
CA ASN A 53 -17.01 -3.86 24.66
C ASN A 53 -15.61 -3.50 25.14
N ALA A 54 -15.52 -2.55 26.07
CA ALA A 54 -14.27 -2.28 26.76
C ALA A 54 -14.03 -3.43 27.75
N MET A 55 -12.96 -4.18 27.56
CA MET A 55 -12.62 -5.32 28.39
C MET A 55 -11.35 -5.02 29.16
N PRO A 56 -11.42 -4.67 30.46
CA PRO A 56 -10.21 -4.44 31.24
C PRO A 56 -9.39 -5.74 31.33
N ALA A 57 -8.07 -5.63 31.20
CA ALA A 57 -7.18 -6.77 31.38
C ALA A 57 -7.28 -7.32 32.80
N PRO A 58 -7.35 -8.65 32.97
CA PRO A 58 -7.39 -9.27 34.28
C PRO A 58 -6.03 -9.23 35.01
N SER A 59 -4.94 -9.16 34.26
CA SER A 59 -3.57 -9.12 34.77
C SER A 59 -2.65 -8.49 33.71
N VAL A 60 -1.35 -8.38 34.01
CA VAL A 60 -0.33 -8.11 32.97
C VAL A 60 -0.38 -9.23 31.93
N ALA A 61 -0.36 -8.88 30.65
CA ALA A 61 -0.35 -9.87 29.57
C ALA A 61 1.01 -10.57 29.55
N ARG A 62 1.00 -11.91 29.46
CA ARG A 62 2.24 -12.70 29.37
C ARG A 62 2.84 -12.68 27.98
N GLN A 63 1.98 -12.58 26.96
CA GLN A 63 2.35 -12.60 25.56
C GLN A 63 1.25 -11.94 24.72
N ARG A 64 1.64 -11.42 23.55
CA ARG A 64 0.69 -10.95 22.52
C ARG A 64 1.00 -11.58 21.18
N HIS A 65 -0.03 -12.05 20.50
CA HIS A 65 0.00 -12.27 19.05
C HIS A 65 -0.53 -11.02 18.38
N PHE A 66 0.24 -10.45 17.45
CA PHE A 66 -0.20 -9.31 16.66
C PHE A 66 -0.27 -9.71 15.19
N LEU A 67 -1.42 -9.55 14.58
CA LEU A 67 -1.72 -9.90 13.21
C LEU A 67 -2.13 -8.63 12.46
N VAL A 68 -1.59 -8.41 11.27
CA VAL A 68 -1.86 -7.18 10.49
C VAL A 68 -2.19 -7.48 9.04
N SER A 69 -3.25 -6.86 8.54
CA SER A 69 -3.49 -6.72 7.10
C SER A 69 -3.14 -5.30 6.71
N ARG A 70 -1.90 -5.09 6.26
CA ARG A 70 -1.36 -3.75 5.98
C ARG A 70 -2.10 -3.05 4.86
N LEU A 71 -2.47 -3.80 3.82
CA LEU A 71 -3.19 -3.27 2.66
C LEU A 71 -4.55 -2.70 3.06
N GLU A 72 -5.25 -3.42 3.93
CA GLU A 72 -6.58 -3.06 4.42
C GLU A 72 -6.52 -2.08 5.62
N GLY A 73 -5.32 -1.82 6.15
CA GLY A 73 -5.14 -1.04 7.37
C GLY A 73 -5.81 -1.68 8.59
N LEU A 74 -5.84 -3.01 8.69
CA LEU A 74 -6.51 -3.75 9.76
C LEU A 74 -5.51 -4.46 10.66
N PHE A 75 -5.89 -4.68 11.91
CA PHE A 75 -5.14 -5.52 12.83
C PHE A 75 -6.05 -6.38 13.71
N VAL A 76 -5.48 -7.51 14.13
CA VAL A 76 -6.01 -8.37 15.17
C VAL A 76 -4.90 -8.61 16.18
N GLU A 77 -5.18 -8.34 17.44
CA GLU A 77 -4.25 -8.61 18.53
C GLU A 77 -4.90 -9.60 19.50
N VAL A 78 -4.15 -10.60 19.94
CA VAL A 78 -4.57 -11.54 20.98
C VAL A 78 -3.60 -11.44 22.14
N ALA A 79 -4.05 -10.84 23.25
CA ALA A 79 -3.29 -10.75 24.49
C ALA A 79 -3.60 -11.96 25.38
N LEU A 80 -2.57 -12.67 25.82
CA LEU A 80 -2.67 -13.88 26.64
C LEU A 80 -2.46 -13.57 28.12
N TYR A 81 -3.34 -14.12 28.96
CA TYR A 81 -3.31 -14.01 30.41
C TYR A 81 -3.30 -15.41 31.05
N GLU A 82 -3.41 -15.49 32.37
CA GLU A 82 -3.40 -16.77 33.10
C GLU A 82 -4.52 -17.71 32.71
N ASP A 83 -5.75 -17.20 32.72
CA ASP A 83 -6.98 -18.00 32.58
C ASP A 83 -7.77 -17.67 31.31
N GLY A 84 -7.16 -16.95 30.37
CA GLY A 84 -7.87 -16.52 29.17
C GLY A 84 -7.07 -15.61 28.26
N ALA A 85 -7.72 -15.19 27.17
CA ALA A 85 -7.18 -14.23 26.23
C ALA A 85 -8.21 -13.13 25.92
N ILE A 86 -7.71 -11.95 25.58
CA ILE A 86 -8.52 -10.87 25.00
C ILE A 86 -8.07 -10.68 23.57
N CYS A 87 -9.01 -10.82 22.64
CA CYS A 87 -8.80 -10.50 21.24
C CYS A 87 -9.34 -9.10 20.93
N THR A 88 -8.45 -8.21 20.48
CA THR A 88 -8.74 -6.86 20.02
C THR A 88 -8.69 -6.85 18.50
N ARG A 89 -9.73 -6.33 17.84
CA ARG A 89 -9.81 -6.19 16.38
C ARG A 89 -10.03 -4.73 16.05
N GLY A 90 -9.36 -4.20 15.04
CA GLY A 90 -9.57 -2.81 14.66
C GLY A 90 -8.82 -2.34 13.44
N MET A 91 -9.05 -1.08 13.10
CA MET A 91 -8.31 -0.39 12.05
C MET A 91 -7.08 0.29 12.64
N LEU A 92 -5.98 0.30 11.91
CA LEU A 92 -4.81 1.12 12.22
C LEU A 92 -5.22 2.60 12.21
N GLY A 93 -5.07 3.29 13.34
CA GLY A 93 -5.54 4.67 13.54
C GLY A 93 -7.06 4.83 13.69
N GLY A 94 -7.83 3.73 13.69
CA GLY A 94 -9.28 3.74 13.88
C GLY A 94 -9.74 3.00 15.13
N ARG A 95 -11.06 2.85 15.32
CA ARG A 95 -11.61 2.22 16.53
C ARG A 95 -11.35 0.72 16.57
N VAL A 96 -11.48 0.17 17.78
CA VAL A 96 -11.33 -1.26 18.06
C VAL A 96 -12.59 -1.86 18.67
N THR A 97 -12.66 -3.20 18.66
CA THR A 97 -13.61 -4.02 19.42
C THR A 97 -12.84 -5.13 20.12
N GLN A 98 -13.23 -5.46 21.36
CA GLN A 98 -12.59 -6.51 22.14
C GLN A 98 -13.57 -7.65 22.45
N SER A 99 -13.04 -8.86 22.56
CA SER A 99 -13.79 -10.07 22.95
C SER A 99 -12.92 -11.01 23.77
N ARG A 100 -13.52 -11.73 24.73
CA ARG A 100 -12.86 -12.86 25.39
C ARG A 100 -12.69 -14.04 24.45
N VAL A 101 -11.54 -14.68 24.54
CA VAL A 101 -11.19 -15.91 23.81
C VAL A 101 -10.65 -16.90 24.82
N ARG A 102 -11.08 -18.17 24.73
CA ARG A 102 -10.51 -19.23 25.55
C ARG A 102 -9.09 -19.52 25.06
N LEU A 103 -8.17 -19.84 25.96
CA LEU A 103 -6.79 -20.15 25.59
C LEU A 103 -6.71 -21.27 24.53
N SER A 104 -7.58 -22.28 24.63
CA SER A 104 -7.69 -23.39 23.66
C SER A 104 -8.04 -22.96 22.23
N ASP A 105 -8.63 -21.78 22.06
CA ASP A 105 -9.14 -21.31 20.78
C ASP A 105 -8.19 -20.30 20.10
N VAL A 106 -7.11 -19.89 20.77
CA VAL A 106 -6.17 -18.86 20.29
C VAL A 106 -5.51 -19.27 18.99
N ASP A 107 -4.95 -20.48 18.91
CA ASP A 107 -4.26 -20.95 17.70
C ASP A 107 -5.21 -21.03 16.50
N ALA A 108 -6.44 -21.52 16.74
CA ALA A 108 -7.48 -21.58 15.72
C ALA A 108 -7.91 -20.18 15.24
N LEU A 109 -7.87 -19.17 16.13
CA LEU A 109 -8.16 -17.77 15.79
C LEU A 109 -7.02 -17.13 15.01
N VAL A 110 -5.77 -17.38 15.40
CA VAL A 110 -4.58 -16.89 14.68
C VAL A 110 -4.55 -17.49 13.27
N LEU A 111 -4.76 -18.80 13.15
CA LEU A 111 -4.84 -19.49 11.87
C LEU A 111 -5.99 -18.97 11.00
N HIS A 112 -7.14 -18.65 11.60
CA HIS A 112 -8.27 -18.05 10.90
C HIS A 112 -7.89 -16.76 10.21
N TYR A 113 -7.33 -15.80 10.94
CA TYR A 113 -6.93 -14.52 10.36
C TYR A 113 -5.75 -14.66 9.40
N GLY A 114 -4.85 -15.63 9.63
CA GLY A 114 -3.83 -16.00 8.66
C GLY A 114 -4.43 -16.39 7.31
N ARG A 115 -5.45 -17.25 7.29
CA ARG A 115 -6.19 -17.63 6.06
C ARG A 115 -6.93 -16.46 5.41
N LEU A 116 -7.33 -15.46 6.21
CA LEU A 116 -7.93 -14.23 5.70
C LEU A 116 -6.90 -13.17 5.25
N GLY A 117 -5.60 -13.51 5.24
CA GLY A 117 -4.53 -12.67 4.70
C GLY A 117 -3.87 -11.74 5.73
N PHE A 118 -4.09 -11.95 7.03
CA PHE A 118 -3.34 -11.23 8.07
C PHE A 118 -1.96 -11.87 8.29
N HIS A 119 -0.98 -11.04 8.59
CA HIS A 119 0.41 -11.44 8.77
C HIS A 119 0.79 -11.39 10.24
N SER A 120 1.53 -12.39 10.70
CA SER A 120 2.06 -12.41 12.06
C SER A 120 3.21 -11.40 12.21
N GLY A 121 3.01 -10.42 13.06
CA GLY A 121 4.08 -9.62 13.66
C GLY A 121 4.53 -10.19 14.99
N LEU A 122 5.54 -9.56 15.58
CA LEU A 122 5.81 -9.70 17.00
C LEU A 122 4.84 -8.81 17.78
N GLY A 123 4.64 -9.11 19.07
CA GLY A 123 3.73 -8.34 19.92
C GLY A 123 4.00 -6.84 19.94
N TRP A 124 5.22 -6.37 19.65
CA TRP A 124 5.57 -4.95 19.71
C TRP A 124 6.16 -4.36 18.43
N ASN A 125 6.25 -5.16 17.36
CA ASN A 125 6.71 -4.69 16.04
C ASN A 125 6.22 -5.62 14.93
N VAL A 126 5.75 -5.05 13.82
CA VAL A 126 5.23 -5.80 12.67
C VAL A 126 6.32 -6.21 11.69
N SER A 127 7.49 -5.57 11.77
CA SER A 127 8.71 -5.84 11.02
C SER A 127 9.88 -5.24 11.79
N SER A 128 11.13 -5.44 11.34
CA SER A 128 12.31 -4.82 11.96
C SER A 128 12.31 -3.28 11.88
N ASN A 129 11.60 -2.72 10.90
CA ASN A 129 11.53 -1.28 10.62
C ASN A 129 10.21 -0.61 11.07
N ARG A 130 9.25 -1.34 11.66
CA ARG A 130 7.94 -0.80 12.04
C ARG A 130 7.45 -1.37 13.37
N LEU A 131 7.14 -0.47 14.29
CA LEU A 131 6.70 -0.81 15.65
C LEU A 131 5.19 -1.06 15.69
N VAL A 132 4.70 -1.55 16.82
CA VAL A 132 3.29 -1.46 17.22
C VAL A 132 3.19 -0.40 18.31
N ARG A 133 2.43 0.66 18.05
CA ARG A 133 2.07 1.69 19.03
C ARG A 133 0.60 1.55 19.37
N ARG A 134 0.31 1.33 20.65
CA ARG A 134 -1.06 1.20 21.18
C ARG A 134 -1.51 2.52 21.76
N GLU A 135 -2.74 2.91 21.48
CA GLU A 135 -3.41 4.04 22.13
C GLU A 135 -4.53 3.52 23.03
N LEU A 136 -4.49 3.95 24.28
CA LEU A 136 -5.56 3.78 25.25
C LEU A 136 -6.17 5.14 25.53
N ARG A 137 -7.48 5.19 25.76
CA ARG A 137 -8.21 6.45 25.93
C ARG A 137 -9.32 6.34 26.96
N VAL A 138 -9.50 7.39 27.76
CA VAL A 138 -10.77 7.66 28.45
C VAL A 138 -11.59 8.59 27.57
N THR A 139 -12.83 8.18 27.26
CA THR A 139 -13.80 9.06 26.57
C THR A 139 -14.96 9.32 27.51
N GLN A 140 -14.83 10.34 28.35
CA GLN A 140 -15.92 10.91 29.14
C GLN A 140 -16.31 12.26 28.54
N SER A 141 -17.58 12.65 28.64
CA SER A 141 -18.02 13.96 28.16
C SER A 141 -17.19 15.08 28.84
N GLY A 142 -16.52 15.91 28.03
CA GLY A 142 -15.72 17.05 28.49
C GLY A 142 -14.28 16.74 28.93
N LEU A 143 -13.86 15.46 28.94
CA LEU A 143 -12.49 15.05 29.25
C LEU A 143 -11.98 14.03 28.24
N LEU A 144 -10.92 14.39 27.53
CA LEU A 144 -10.18 13.46 26.68
C LEU A 144 -8.81 13.26 27.30
N ARG A 145 -8.52 12.02 27.70
CA ARG A 145 -7.17 11.59 28.05
C ARG A 145 -6.81 10.43 27.16
N SER A 146 -5.70 10.51 26.44
CA SER A 146 -5.13 9.38 25.73
C SER A 146 -3.66 9.17 26.12
N GLU A 147 -3.27 7.91 26.09
CA GLU A 147 -1.94 7.44 26.42
C GLU A 147 -1.51 6.51 25.30
N THR A 148 -0.36 6.78 24.69
CA THR A 148 0.23 5.89 23.69
C THR A 148 1.45 5.20 24.26
N VAL A 149 1.61 3.92 23.97
CA VAL A 149 2.72 3.09 24.44
C VAL A 149 3.33 2.35 23.25
N SER A 150 4.66 2.37 23.14
CA SER A 150 5.43 1.65 22.13
C SER A 150 6.81 1.26 22.68
N VAL A 151 7.42 0.22 22.12
CA VAL A 151 8.79 -0.22 22.48
C VAL A 151 9.65 -0.24 21.23
N ASP A 152 10.74 0.51 21.25
CA ASP A 152 11.71 0.63 20.15
C ASP A 152 13.09 0.19 20.66
N GLY A 153 13.57 -0.98 20.25
CA GLY A 153 14.77 -1.58 20.85
C GLY A 153 14.59 -1.81 22.36
N ALA A 154 15.48 -1.24 23.16
CA ALA A 154 15.46 -1.25 24.63
C ALA A 154 14.83 0.02 25.23
N VAL A 155 14.03 0.77 24.47
CA VAL A 155 13.38 2.01 24.94
C VAL A 155 11.87 1.86 24.98
N LEU A 156 11.29 2.09 26.16
CA LEU A 156 9.86 2.32 26.31
C LEU A 156 9.55 3.77 25.98
N HIS A 157 8.61 3.99 25.07
CA HIS A 157 8.16 5.32 24.69
C HIS A 157 6.67 5.48 25.01
N THR A 158 6.37 6.48 25.85
CA THR A 158 5.01 6.84 26.26
C THR A 158 4.69 8.27 25.86
N VAL A 159 3.52 8.51 25.29
CA VAL A 159 3.01 9.88 25.04
C VAL A 159 1.64 10.02 25.69
N SER A 160 1.52 10.99 26.59
CA SER A 160 0.30 11.31 27.31
C SER A 160 -0.30 12.59 26.76
N VAL A 161 -1.55 12.54 26.31
CA VAL A 161 -2.31 13.70 25.83
C VAL A 161 -3.54 13.90 26.69
N ARG A 162 -3.73 15.13 27.19
CA ARG A 162 -4.92 15.50 27.95
C ARG A 162 -5.55 16.74 27.33
N VAL A 163 -6.85 16.68 27.13
CA VAL A 163 -7.68 17.82 26.74
C VAL A 163 -8.73 18.04 27.81
N ALA A 164 -8.71 19.24 28.40
CA ALA A 164 -9.68 19.71 29.37
C ALA A 164 -10.23 21.05 28.87
N GLY A 165 -11.49 21.07 28.41
CA GLY A 165 -12.04 22.24 27.73
C GLY A 165 -11.30 22.54 26.42
N LEU A 166 -10.69 23.73 26.31
CA LEU A 166 -9.92 24.17 25.14
C LEU A 166 -8.41 23.91 25.28
N GLU A 167 -7.93 23.56 26.47
CA GLU A 167 -6.50 23.35 26.71
C GLU A 167 -6.12 21.91 26.33
N LYS A 168 -5.07 21.80 25.52
CA LYS A 168 -4.44 20.52 25.16
C LYS A 168 -3.01 20.50 25.69
N THR A 169 -2.71 19.56 26.58
CA THR A 169 -1.35 19.28 27.04
C THR A 169 -0.87 17.94 26.47
N SER A 170 0.43 17.88 26.16
CA SER A 170 1.10 16.69 25.64
C SER A 170 2.43 16.53 26.35
N GLN A 171 2.71 15.33 26.83
CA GLN A 171 3.97 14.96 27.46
C GLN A 171 4.51 13.70 26.79
N GLU A 172 5.80 13.70 26.47
CA GLU A 172 6.52 12.56 25.90
C GLU A 172 7.58 12.09 26.90
N GLU A 173 7.64 10.78 27.13
CA GLU A 173 8.63 10.13 27.98
C GLU A 173 9.29 8.96 27.24
N ARG A 174 10.63 8.93 27.28
CA ARG A 174 11.45 7.84 26.72
C ARG A 174 12.30 7.26 27.84
N THR A 175 11.99 6.04 28.24
CA THR A 175 12.65 5.35 29.35
C THR A 175 13.55 4.26 28.79
N PRO A 176 14.89 4.40 28.89
CA PRO A 176 15.83 3.37 28.45
C PRO A 176 15.91 2.22 29.48
N PHE A 177 16.08 1.01 28.98
CA PHE A 177 16.32 -0.21 29.76
C PHE A 177 17.63 -0.87 29.33
N ALA A 178 18.12 -1.84 30.12
CA ALA A 178 19.36 -2.55 29.77
C ALA A 178 19.14 -3.51 28.59
N THR A 179 17.93 -4.08 28.48
CA THR A 179 17.55 -5.02 27.43
C THR A 179 16.19 -4.68 26.83
N ARG A 180 15.93 -5.21 25.62
CA ARG A 180 14.61 -5.10 24.99
C ARG A 180 13.55 -5.80 25.82
N GLU A 181 13.85 -6.99 26.33
CA GLU A 181 12.95 -7.80 27.14
C GLU A 181 12.45 -7.05 28.37
N GLU A 182 13.34 -6.32 29.06
CA GLU A 182 12.97 -5.44 30.17
C GLU A 182 12.02 -4.33 29.74
N ALA A 183 12.29 -3.67 28.60
CA ALA A 183 11.41 -2.64 28.06
C ALA A 183 10.03 -3.20 27.68
N LEU A 184 9.96 -4.43 27.15
CA LEU A 184 8.69 -5.12 26.85
C LEU A 184 7.89 -5.41 28.13
N ILE A 185 8.53 -5.92 29.18
CA ILE A 185 7.88 -6.18 30.48
C ILE A 185 7.34 -4.87 31.07
N ALA A 186 8.15 -3.80 31.05
CA ALA A 186 7.73 -2.48 31.53
C ALA A 186 6.54 -1.92 30.71
N ALA A 187 6.52 -2.15 29.40
CA ALA A 187 5.44 -1.71 28.53
C ALA A 187 4.12 -2.44 28.82
N GLU A 188 4.16 -3.77 29.02
CA GLU A 188 2.98 -4.55 29.40
C GLU A 188 2.44 -4.13 30.78
N GLN A 189 3.34 -3.88 31.74
CA GLN A 189 2.96 -3.34 33.05
C GLN A 189 2.32 -1.96 32.93
N ARG A 190 2.85 -1.08 32.06
CA ARG A 190 2.27 0.25 31.81
C ARG A 190 0.88 0.14 31.21
N LEU A 191 0.67 -0.72 30.21
CA LEU A 191 -0.66 -0.95 29.63
C LEU A 191 -1.66 -1.43 30.68
N PHE A 192 -1.27 -2.41 31.50
CA PHE A 192 -2.12 -2.90 32.58
C PHE A 192 -2.50 -1.79 33.57
N ASN A 193 -1.53 -1.00 34.02
CA ASN A 193 -1.79 0.12 34.95
C ASN A 193 -2.75 1.15 34.35
N LEU A 194 -2.59 1.50 33.07
CA LEU A 194 -3.48 2.42 32.37
C LEU A 194 -4.92 1.92 32.28
N GLU A 195 -5.11 0.62 32.08
CA GLU A 195 -6.45 0.02 32.11
C GLU A 195 -7.06 0.01 33.51
N GLN A 196 -6.25 -0.21 34.56
CA GLN A 196 -6.71 -0.06 35.95
C GLN A 196 -7.05 1.40 36.30
N GLU A 197 -6.41 2.38 35.66
CA GLU A 197 -6.77 3.80 35.73
C GLU A 197 -8.06 4.15 34.95
N GLY A 198 -8.68 3.18 34.27
CA GLY A 198 -9.94 3.34 33.54
C GLY A 198 -9.80 3.73 32.07
N LEU A 199 -8.58 3.71 31.51
CA LEU A 199 -8.42 3.84 30.06
C LEU A 199 -8.79 2.53 29.37
N SER A 200 -9.29 2.62 28.14
CA SER A 200 -9.61 1.44 27.32
C SER A 200 -8.88 1.50 25.99
N ALA A 201 -8.57 0.33 25.43
CA ALA A 201 -7.97 0.23 24.10
C ALA A 201 -8.80 1.04 23.08
N PHE A 202 -8.12 1.90 22.31
CA PHE A 202 -8.75 2.77 21.34
C PHE A 202 -8.30 2.47 19.92
N THR A 203 -6.98 2.42 19.68
CA THR A 203 -6.41 2.11 18.37
C THR A 203 -4.98 1.58 18.46
N CYS A 204 -4.47 1.08 17.32
CA CYS A 204 -3.04 0.82 17.11
C CYS A 204 -2.54 1.61 15.89
N SER A 205 -1.25 1.88 15.85
CA SER A 205 -0.56 2.41 14.67
C SER A 205 0.80 1.74 14.49
N THR A 206 1.38 1.84 13.29
CA THR A 206 2.66 1.21 12.97
C THR A 206 3.73 2.22 12.55
N PRO A 207 4.25 3.04 13.49
CA PRO A 207 5.26 4.04 13.18
C PRO A 207 6.59 3.38 12.76
N PRO A 208 7.46 4.09 12.02
CA PRO A 208 8.82 3.62 11.76
C PRO A 208 9.59 3.40 13.07
N ALA A 209 10.38 2.34 13.11
CA ALA A 209 11.37 2.09 14.16
C ALA A 209 12.57 3.03 13.99
N ARG A 210 13.19 3.45 15.10
CA ARG A 210 14.44 4.21 15.12
C ARG A 210 15.61 3.35 15.58
N GLU A 211 15.34 2.30 16.35
CA GLU A 211 16.33 1.33 16.81
C GLU A 211 16.23 0.03 16.00
N GLU A 212 17.27 -0.80 16.09
CA GLU A 212 17.23 -2.14 15.55
C GLU A 212 16.22 -3.00 16.33
N ASN A 213 15.21 -3.52 15.64
CA ASN A 213 14.21 -4.41 16.21
C ASN A 213 14.26 -5.77 15.51
N PRO A 214 14.00 -6.88 16.23
CA PRO A 214 14.01 -8.20 15.62
C PRO A 214 12.94 -8.32 14.53
N ALA A 215 13.27 -8.96 13.42
CA ALA A 215 12.27 -9.32 12.41
C ALA A 215 11.35 -10.43 12.96
N PRO A 216 10.04 -10.39 12.71
CA PRO A 216 9.16 -11.52 12.96
C PRO A 216 9.69 -12.76 12.21
N PRO A 217 9.52 -13.97 12.76
CA PRO A 217 9.92 -15.19 12.07
C PRO A 217 9.24 -15.27 10.70
N SER A 218 10.06 -15.37 9.64
CA SER A 218 9.62 -15.48 8.25
C SER A 218 8.72 -16.70 8.08
N GLN A 219 7.42 -16.50 7.80
CA GLN A 219 6.46 -17.60 7.69
C GLN A 219 6.41 -18.26 6.31
N SER A 220 7.10 -17.73 5.28
CA SER A 220 7.14 -18.38 3.97
C SER A 220 8.48 -18.15 3.25
N PRO A 221 8.98 -19.12 2.46
CA PRO A 221 10.07 -18.85 1.53
C PRO A 221 9.60 -17.78 0.54
N TRP A 222 10.41 -16.74 0.39
CA TRP A 222 10.12 -15.64 -0.52
C TRP A 222 9.96 -16.14 -1.94
N VAL A 223 9.00 -15.60 -2.69
CA VAL A 223 8.90 -15.86 -4.12
C VAL A 223 10.18 -15.38 -4.79
N GLU A 224 10.92 -16.31 -5.38
CA GLU A 224 12.14 -16.02 -6.12
C GLU A 224 11.76 -15.35 -7.43
N LEU A 225 12.29 -14.14 -7.61
CA LEU A 225 12.14 -13.40 -8.85
C LEU A 225 13.36 -13.66 -9.72
N SER A 226 13.15 -13.73 -11.03
CA SER A 226 14.17 -14.08 -11.99
C SER A 226 15.24 -12.99 -12.04
N SER A 227 16.50 -13.41 -12.13
CA SER A 227 17.58 -12.53 -12.58
C SER A 227 17.42 -12.32 -14.09
N VAL A 228 17.36 -11.07 -14.54
CA VAL A 228 17.30 -10.77 -15.96
C VAL A 228 18.67 -10.35 -16.42
N ALA A 229 19.21 -11.06 -17.41
CA ALA A 229 20.47 -10.69 -18.04
C ALA A 229 20.35 -9.30 -18.67
N ARG A 230 21.45 -8.55 -18.69
CA ARG A 230 21.44 -7.23 -19.33
C ARG A 230 21.18 -7.41 -20.84
N PRO A 231 20.16 -6.77 -21.41
CA PRO A 231 19.85 -6.87 -22.83
C PRO A 231 21.01 -6.31 -23.66
N THR A 232 21.20 -6.83 -24.87
CA THR A 232 22.29 -6.40 -25.77
C THR A 232 21.81 -5.47 -26.87
N THR A 233 20.51 -5.46 -27.16
CA THR A 233 19.87 -4.55 -28.11
C THR A 233 18.72 -3.76 -27.47
N ALA A 234 18.35 -2.62 -28.07
CA ALA A 234 17.25 -1.80 -27.59
C ALA A 234 15.89 -2.54 -27.65
N HIS A 235 15.64 -3.34 -28.69
CA HIS A 235 14.44 -4.17 -28.79
C HIS A 235 14.37 -5.26 -27.72
N GLU A 236 15.47 -5.98 -27.48
CA GLU A 236 15.57 -6.94 -26.38
C GLU A 236 15.34 -6.27 -25.02
N ALA A 237 15.79 -5.02 -24.86
CA ALA A 237 15.60 -4.28 -23.62
C ALA A 237 14.13 -3.94 -23.36
N VAL A 238 13.35 -3.64 -24.39
CA VAL A 238 11.89 -3.51 -24.29
C VAL A 238 11.26 -4.82 -23.79
N ASP A 239 11.58 -5.93 -24.45
CA ASP A 239 11.01 -7.24 -24.08
C ASP A 239 11.40 -7.66 -22.66
N ALA A 240 12.65 -7.41 -22.26
CA ALA A 240 13.13 -7.66 -20.92
C ALA A 240 12.40 -6.81 -19.86
N ALA A 241 12.13 -5.53 -20.16
CA ALA A 241 11.38 -4.65 -19.27
C ALA A 241 9.93 -5.14 -19.07
N VAL A 242 9.26 -5.50 -20.16
CA VAL A 242 7.89 -6.05 -20.11
C VAL A 242 7.85 -7.40 -19.38
N ALA A 243 8.85 -8.26 -19.59
CA ALA A 243 8.97 -9.52 -18.87
C ALA A 243 9.12 -9.32 -17.35
N LEU A 244 9.89 -8.33 -16.90
CA LEU A 244 10.02 -7.97 -15.49
C LEU A 244 8.69 -7.50 -14.88
N LEU A 245 7.96 -6.63 -15.59
CA LEU A 245 6.63 -6.15 -15.16
C LEU A 245 5.63 -7.31 -15.07
N THR A 246 5.65 -8.19 -16.06
CA THR A 246 4.81 -9.39 -16.12
C THR A 246 5.12 -10.33 -14.97
N GLU A 247 6.40 -10.60 -14.71
CA GLU A 247 6.82 -11.42 -13.59
C GLU A 247 6.27 -10.87 -12.27
N LEU A 248 6.45 -9.58 -11.99
CA LEU A 248 5.96 -8.97 -10.76
C LEU A 248 4.44 -9.07 -10.66
N HIS A 249 3.73 -8.77 -11.75
CA HIS A 249 2.26 -8.84 -11.78
C HIS A 249 1.75 -10.20 -11.30
N HIS A 250 2.38 -11.29 -11.75
CA HIS A 250 1.96 -12.65 -11.44
C HIS A 250 2.54 -13.21 -10.14
N LYS A 251 3.81 -12.92 -9.85
CA LYS A 251 4.52 -13.48 -8.69
C LYS A 251 4.30 -12.71 -7.38
N LEU A 252 3.98 -11.42 -7.44
CA LEU A 252 3.76 -10.56 -6.27
C LEU A 252 2.44 -9.76 -6.38
N PRO A 253 1.28 -10.41 -6.61
CA PRO A 253 0.06 -9.74 -7.07
C PRO A 253 -0.57 -8.75 -6.07
N VAL A 254 -0.15 -8.76 -4.80
CA VAL A 254 -0.70 -7.89 -3.75
C VAL A 254 -0.02 -6.51 -3.76
N GLY A 255 -0.82 -5.44 -3.71
CA GLY A 255 -0.34 -4.06 -3.56
C GLY A 255 -0.01 -3.35 -4.88
N HIS A 256 -0.07 -4.03 -6.02
CA HIS A 256 0.13 -3.43 -7.33
C HIS A 256 -0.54 -4.25 -8.45
N PHE A 257 -0.61 -3.70 -9.65
CA PHE A 257 -0.89 -4.43 -10.89
C PHE A 257 -0.41 -3.66 -12.12
N VAL A 258 -0.37 -4.36 -13.26
CA VAL A 258 -0.14 -3.79 -14.59
C VAL A 258 -1.46 -3.89 -15.33
N VAL A 259 -2.01 -2.75 -15.77
CA VAL A 259 -3.34 -2.68 -16.41
C VAL A 259 -3.43 -3.60 -17.62
N GLU A 260 -2.39 -3.65 -18.44
CA GLU A 260 -2.35 -4.44 -19.68
C GLU A 260 -2.36 -5.96 -19.46
N LEU A 261 -2.15 -6.42 -18.23
CA LEU A 261 -2.20 -7.82 -17.83
C LEU A 261 -3.48 -8.19 -17.05
N ILE A 262 -4.31 -7.20 -16.68
CA ILE A 262 -5.55 -7.44 -15.95
C ILE A 262 -6.54 -8.19 -16.84
N ASP A 263 -7.12 -9.26 -16.29
CA ASP A 263 -8.35 -9.86 -16.77
C ASP A 263 -9.51 -9.36 -15.88
N PRO A 264 -10.44 -8.53 -16.39
CA PRO A 264 -11.52 -7.95 -15.60
C PRO A 264 -12.42 -8.97 -14.90
N THR A 265 -12.47 -10.21 -15.40
CA THR A 265 -13.26 -11.29 -14.80
C THR A 265 -12.51 -11.97 -13.66
N GLN A 266 -11.21 -12.25 -13.84
CA GLN A 266 -10.39 -12.97 -12.86
C GLN A 266 -9.84 -12.04 -11.77
N ASP A 267 -9.47 -10.81 -12.12
CA ASP A 267 -8.87 -9.84 -11.21
C ASP A 267 -9.89 -8.97 -10.46
N ARG A 268 -11.20 -9.18 -10.65
CA ARG A 268 -12.24 -8.34 -10.03
C ARG A 268 -12.04 -8.15 -8.53
N ALA A 269 -11.77 -9.22 -7.79
CA ALA A 269 -11.57 -9.16 -6.35
C ALA A 269 -10.29 -8.39 -5.96
N ARG A 270 -9.23 -8.50 -6.77
CA ARG A 270 -7.97 -7.76 -6.58
C ARG A 270 -8.19 -6.27 -6.82
N LEU A 271 -8.89 -5.91 -7.89
CA LEU A 271 -9.24 -4.53 -8.20
C LEU A 271 -10.15 -3.92 -7.12
N GLU A 272 -11.19 -4.63 -6.68
CA GLU A 272 -12.07 -4.21 -5.58
C GLU A 272 -11.25 -3.92 -4.31
N ARG A 273 -10.32 -4.81 -3.95
CA ARG A 273 -9.44 -4.66 -2.79
C ARG A 273 -8.52 -3.45 -2.86
N MET A 274 -8.03 -3.13 -4.06
CA MET A 274 -7.14 -2.00 -4.28
C MET A 274 -7.90 -0.68 -4.50
N GLY A 275 -9.23 -0.66 -4.40
CA GLY A 275 -10.05 0.52 -4.66
C GLY A 275 -10.31 0.83 -6.15
N TYR A 276 -9.90 -0.06 -7.05
CA TYR A 276 -10.03 0.07 -8.51
C TYR A 276 -11.11 -0.83 -9.12
N GLY A 277 -11.97 -1.42 -8.31
CA GLY A 277 -13.08 -2.28 -8.76
C GLY A 277 -14.28 -1.53 -9.37
N SER A 278 -14.22 -0.20 -9.43
CA SER A 278 -15.32 0.62 -9.93
C SER A 278 -15.58 0.38 -11.43
N GLU A 279 -16.81 0.63 -11.87
CA GLU A 279 -17.13 0.60 -13.31
C GLU A 279 -16.38 1.69 -14.08
N PHE A 280 -16.19 2.86 -13.46
CA PHE A 280 -15.42 3.97 -14.04
C PHE A 280 -13.99 3.55 -14.41
N PHE A 281 -13.24 2.96 -13.47
CA PHE A 281 -11.87 2.50 -13.72
C PHE A 281 -11.83 1.46 -14.85
N ARG A 282 -12.78 0.52 -14.84
CA ARG A 282 -12.85 -0.55 -15.83
C ARG A 282 -13.20 -0.02 -17.23
N SER A 283 -14.13 0.92 -17.34
CA SER A 283 -14.51 1.54 -18.61
C SER A 283 -13.35 2.36 -19.20
N MET A 284 -12.62 3.09 -18.35
CA MET A 284 -11.47 3.89 -18.79
C MET A 284 -10.34 3.04 -19.40
N HIS A 285 -10.05 1.88 -18.80
CA HIS A 285 -8.96 1.01 -19.23
C HIS A 285 -9.38 -0.17 -20.11
N GLU A 286 -10.64 -0.22 -20.53
CA GLU A 286 -11.23 -1.36 -21.26
C GLU A 286 -10.38 -1.79 -22.47
N LYS A 287 -9.86 -0.82 -23.24
CA LYS A 287 -9.03 -1.09 -24.43
C LYS A 287 -7.61 -1.59 -24.13
N ARG A 288 -7.16 -1.48 -22.87
CA ARG A 288 -5.81 -1.87 -22.43
C ARG A 288 -5.82 -3.26 -21.80
N PHE A 289 -6.91 -3.63 -21.13
CA PHE A 289 -7.00 -4.91 -20.41
C PHE A 289 -6.67 -6.11 -21.28
N GLY A 290 -5.89 -7.04 -20.72
CA GLY A 290 -5.48 -8.27 -21.37
C GLY A 290 -4.56 -8.12 -22.58
N ARG A 291 -4.17 -6.90 -22.99
CA ARG A 291 -3.35 -6.68 -24.19
C ARG A 291 -2.02 -7.43 -24.16
N TRP A 292 -1.41 -7.55 -22.99
CA TRP A 292 -0.13 -8.26 -22.82
C TRP A 292 -0.28 -9.77 -22.59
N THR A 293 -1.50 -10.29 -22.46
CA THR A 293 -1.71 -11.75 -22.34
C THR A 293 -1.33 -12.48 -23.63
N LYS A 294 -1.47 -11.80 -24.78
CA LYS A 294 -1.05 -12.25 -26.11
C LYS A 294 -0.54 -11.05 -26.90
N PRO A 295 0.71 -10.61 -26.66
CA PRO A 295 1.27 -9.47 -27.37
C PRO A 295 1.38 -9.78 -28.87
N GLU A 296 1.28 -8.75 -29.71
CA GLU A 296 1.35 -8.93 -31.15
C GLU A 296 2.75 -9.41 -31.59
N ALA A 297 2.80 -10.37 -32.51
CA ALA A 297 4.06 -10.75 -33.13
C ALA A 297 4.43 -9.68 -34.16
N VAL A 298 5.39 -8.82 -33.82
CA VAL A 298 5.90 -7.75 -34.69
C VAL A 298 7.41 -7.90 -34.90
N GLU A 299 7.89 -7.47 -36.06
CA GLU A 299 9.32 -7.44 -36.36
C GLU A 299 10.03 -6.34 -35.56
N ALA A 300 11.26 -6.64 -35.11
CA ALA A 300 12.14 -5.72 -34.41
C ALA A 300 12.82 -4.76 -35.39
N ALA A 301 12.08 -3.73 -35.84
CA ALA A 301 12.51 -2.77 -36.83
C ALA A 301 12.17 -1.32 -36.44
N GLY A 302 13.02 -0.37 -36.84
CA GLY A 302 12.88 1.04 -36.48
C GLY A 302 13.29 1.30 -35.03
N SER A 303 12.76 2.39 -34.46
CA SER A 303 13.05 2.75 -33.08
C SER A 303 12.44 1.73 -32.11
N SER A 304 13.11 1.50 -31.00
CA SER A 304 12.60 0.63 -29.94
C SER A 304 11.31 1.16 -29.31
N PHE A 305 11.04 2.47 -29.39
CA PHE A 305 9.75 3.06 -29.04
C PHE A 305 8.64 2.61 -30.01
N ASP A 306 8.86 2.69 -31.33
CA ASP A 306 7.89 2.22 -32.32
C ASP A 306 7.63 0.73 -32.19
N TYR A 307 8.68 -0.06 -31.93
CA TYR A 307 8.53 -1.48 -31.60
C TYR A 307 7.64 -1.71 -30.38
N PHE A 308 7.90 -1.00 -29.27
CA PHE A 308 7.07 -1.08 -28.07
C PHE A 308 5.61 -0.72 -28.37
N MET A 309 5.35 0.37 -29.08
CA MET A 309 4.00 0.83 -29.40
C MET A 309 3.23 -0.17 -30.29
N ARG A 310 3.90 -0.81 -31.25
CA ARG A 310 3.26 -1.85 -32.09
C ARG A 310 3.00 -3.13 -31.30
N ARG A 311 4.00 -3.61 -30.54
CA ARG A 311 3.93 -4.90 -29.84
C ARG A 311 3.05 -4.89 -28.59
N TYR A 312 3.24 -3.87 -27.76
CA TYR A 312 2.71 -3.77 -26.40
C TYR A 312 1.75 -2.59 -26.22
N GLY A 313 1.98 -1.50 -26.96
CA GLY A 313 1.11 -0.32 -27.04
C GLY A 313 1.23 0.64 -25.87
N THR A 314 0.93 0.18 -24.67
CA THR A 314 1.01 1.00 -23.45
C THR A 314 1.57 0.18 -22.31
N ALA A 315 2.02 0.84 -21.25
CA ALA A 315 2.34 0.21 -19.99
C ALA A 315 1.81 1.09 -18.86
N THR A 316 0.83 0.63 -18.09
CA THR A 316 0.30 1.35 -16.92
C THR A 316 0.48 0.49 -15.67
N TRP A 317 1.52 0.78 -14.88
CA TRP A 317 1.82 0.09 -13.63
C TRP A 317 1.29 0.88 -12.44
N VAL A 318 0.18 0.39 -11.88
CA VAL A 318 -0.47 0.93 -10.68
C VAL A 318 0.11 0.26 -9.44
N ALA A 319 0.45 1.04 -8.41
CA ALA A 319 0.85 0.52 -7.11
C ALA A 319 0.20 1.34 -6.00
N MET A 320 -0.34 0.67 -4.97
CA MET A 320 -0.76 1.36 -3.76
C MET A 320 0.51 1.75 -2.99
N ALA A 321 0.82 3.05 -3.02
CA ALA A 321 2.10 3.60 -2.60
C ALA A 321 2.54 3.06 -1.23
N PRO A 322 3.60 2.24 -1.15
CA PRO A 322 4.35 2.18 0.09
C PRO A 322 5.06 3.54 0.25
N SER A 323 5.21 4.01 1.48
CA SER A 323 5.63 5.39 1.82
C SER A 323 7.00 5.82 1.27
N ASN A 324 7.70 4.97 0.52
CA ASN A 324 9.05 5.14 -0.02
C ASN A 324 9.13 5.07 -1.57
N VAL A 325 8.02 4.86 -2.28
CA VAL A 325 8.00 4.84 -3.76
C VAL A 325 7.14 5.98 -4.27
N THR A 326 7.75 6.88 -5.05
CA THR A 326 7.05 8.02 -5.62
C THR A 326 6.09 7.57 -6.71
N THR A 327 4.82 7.88 -6.51
CA THR A 327 3.75 7.64 -7.49
C THR A 327 3.25 8.96 -8.07
N HIS A 328 2.72 8.95 -9.28
CA HIS A 328 1.94 10.04 -9.85
C HIS A 328 0.48 9.62 -10.01
N LEU A 329 -0.42 10.59 -10.08
CA LEU A 329 -1.74 10.32 -10.63
C LEU A 329 -1.54 9.94 -12.10
N SER A 330 -2.14 8.83 -12.54
CA SER A 330 -2.18 8.53 -13.97
C SER A 330 -2.74 9.75 -14.72
N GLY A 331 -2.11 10.12 -15.84
CA GLY A 331 -2.47 11.30 -16.65
C GLY A 331 -3.91 11.27 -17.16
N ASN A 332 -4.57 10.11 -17.03
CA ASN A 332 -5.96 9.83 -17.39
C ASN A 332 -7.01 10.27 -16.34
N VAL A 333 -6.79 11.42 -15.68
CA VAL A 333 -7.77 12.22 -14.90
C VAL A 333 -8.08 11.73 -13.47
N SER A 334 -8.47 12.70 -12.63
CA SER A 334 -8.90 12.59 -11.22
C SER A 334 -9.76 11.35 -10.95
N GLY A 335 -9.16 10.40 -10.22
CA GLY A 335 -9.78 9.13 -9.82
C GLY A 335 -9.09 7.87 -10.37
N GLY A 336 -8.14 7.99 -11.31
CA GLY A 336 -7.49 6.89 -12.05
C GLY A 336 -6.28 6.19 -11.39
N GLY A 337 -6.03 6.44 -10.10
CA GLY A 337 -5.00 5.73 -9.33
C GLY A 337 -3.59 6.28 -9.39
N SER A 338 -2.76 5.76 -8.49
CA SER A 338 -1.36 6.13 -8.32
C SER A 338 -0.45 5.16 -9.09
N CYS A 339 0.21 5.65 -10.13
CA CYS A 339 1.10 4.88 -10.99
C CYS A 339 2.57 5.11 -10.64
N VAL A 340 3.38 4.06 -10.77
CA VAL A 340 4.85 4.14 -10.68
C VAL A 340 5.51 4.22 -12.06
N LEU A 341 4.79 3.80 -13.10
CA LEU A 341 5.17 3.89 -14.51
C LEU A 341 3.89 3.98 -15.36
N GLU A 342 3.87 4.91 -16.29
CA GLU A 342 2.85 5.01 -17.34
C GLU A 342 3.58 5.33 -18.65
N ILE A 343 3.41 4.55 -19.72
CA ILE A 343 3.93 4.84 -21.07
C ILE A 343 2.74 4.85 -22.03
N ASN A 344 2.51 5.98 -22.71
CA ASN A 344 1.50 6.14 -23.76
C ASN A 344 1.94 7.22 -24.77
N ALA A 345 1.48 7.11 -26.02
CA ALA A 345 1.82 8.00 -27.14
C ALA A 345 0.73 9.04 -27.49
N HIS A 346 -0.43 9.05 -26.82
CA HIS A 346 -1.62 9.75 -27.34
C HIS A 346 -2.24 10.81 -26.43
N GLU A 347 -1.64 11.13 -25.29
CA GLU A 347 -2.37 11.87 -24.25
C GLU A 347 -1.94 13.33 -24.09
N TYR A 348 -0.78 13.73 -24.64
CA TYR A 348 -0.28 15.09 -24.47
C TYR A 348 -0.32 15.88 -25.79
N ASN A 349 -1.12 16.96 -25.84
CA ASN A 349 -1.15 17.87 -26.98
C ASN A 349 -0.01 18.89 -26.87
N VAL A 350 1.23 18.42 -27.03
CA VAL A 350 2.46 19.24 -26.94
C VAL A 350 2.42 20.41 -27.93
N LYS A 351 1.76 20.21 -29.08
CA LYS A 351 1.59 21.24 -30.09
C LYS A 351 0.77 22.42 -29.56
N GLU A 352 -0.38 22.14 -28.95
CA GLU A 352 -1.22 23.18 -28.34
C GLU A 352 -0.50 23.87 -27.18
N LEU A 353 0.26 23.13 -26.36
CA LEU A 353 1.09 23.76 -25.33
C LEU A 353 2.09 24.73 -25.96
N ALA A 354 2.86 24.28 -26.95
CA ALA A 354 3.87 25.11 -27.61
C ALA A 354 3.29 26.36 -28.30
N GLU A 355 2.05 26.28 -28.79
CA GLU A 355 1.33 27.40 -29.41
C GLU A 355 0.82 28.44 -28.40
N ASN A 356 0.65 28.07 -27.12
CA ASN A 356 0.10 28.92 -26.06
C ASN A 356 1.15 29.46 -25.09
N LEU A 357 2.44 29.20 -25.31
CA LEU A 357 3.52 29.79 -24.51
C LEU A 357 3.74 31.26 -24.89
N ASP A 358 3.90 32.11 -23.89
CA ASP A 358 4.29 33.52 -24.07
C ASP A 358 5.66 33.64 -24.76
N GLU A 359 6.57 32.71 -24.46
CA GLU A 359 7.89 32.57 -25.11
C GLU A 359 7.98 31.23 -25.86
N PRO A 360 8.18 31.23 -27.19
CA PRO A 360 8.20 29.99 -27.97
C PRO A 360 9.47 29.19 -27.70
N VAL A 361 9.31 27.90 -27.41
CA VAL A 361 10.43 26.96 -27.22
C VAL A 361 10.72 26.23 -28.54
N PRO A 362 11.88 26.48 -29.20
CA PRO A 362 12.18 25.89 -30.50
C PRO A 362 12.21 24.36 -30.45
N GLY A 363 11.50 23.72 -31.38
CA GLY A 363 11.42 22.26 -31.48
C GLY A 363 10.37 21.60 -30.58
N LEU A 364 9.80 22.31 -29.61
CA LEU A 364 8.81 21.75 -28.67
C LEU A 364 7.57 21.22 -29.39
N ALA A 365 7.06 21.94 -30.39
CA ALA A 365 5.90 21.51 -31.19
C ALA A 365 6.11 20.19 -31.96
N GLN A 366 7.36 19.73 -32.09
CA GLN A 366 7.71 18.46 -32.73
C GLN A 366 8.00 17.36 -31.71
N ALA A 367 8.12 17.67 -30.42
CA ALA A 367 8.41 16.70 -29.38
C ALA A 367 7.20 15.80 -29.09
N LEU A 368 7.47 14.57 -28.65
CA LEU A 368 6.46 13.63 -28.17
C LEU A 368 6.63 13.45 -26.66
N VAL A 369 5.66 13.92 -25.87
CA VAL A 369 5.68 13.76 -24.41
C VAL A 369 5.06 12.42 -24.03
N PHE A 370 5.69 11.75 -23.07
CA PHE A 370 5.20 10.54 -22.44
C PHE A 370 5.52 10.59 -20.94
N HIS A 371 4.68 9.97 -20.12
CA HIS A 371 5.04 9.75 -18.72
C HIS A 371 6.11 8.66 -18.67
N GLY A 372 7.00 8.67 -17.68
CA GLY A 372 8.17 7.77 -17.69
C GLY A 372 8.52 7.12 -16.37
N GLY A 373 7.62 7.23 -15.39
CA GLY A 373 7.82 6.73 -14.04
C GLY A 373 8.79 7.56 -13.18
N TRP A 374 8.50 7.59 -11.87
CA TRP A 374 9.08 8.46 -10.83
C TRP A 374 8.79 9.94 -11.02
N HIS A 375 7.78 10.44 -10.30
CA HIS A 375 7.41 11.85 -10.33
C HIS A 375 8.21 12.64 -9.28
N ASP A 376 9.38 13.14 -9.66
CA ASP A 376 10.00 14.28 -8.98
C ASP A 376 9.35 15.62 -9.36
N GLY A 377 8.26 15.61 -10.15
CA GLY A 377 7.65 16.80 -10.73
C GLY A 377 7.67 16.84 -12.25
N ALA A 378 8.33 15.88 -12.92
CA ALA A 378 8.55 15.91 -14.37
C ALA A 378 8.04 14.67 -15.12
N SER A 379 7.49 14.92 -16.31
CA SER A 379 7.25 13.95 -17.39
C SER A 379 8.51 13.79 -18.25
N PHE A 380 8.45 13.03 -19.35
CA PHE A 380 9.54 12.91 -20.31
C PHE A 380 9.08 13.30 -21.71
N LEU A 381 10.01 13.70 -22.56
CA LEU A 381 9.77 13.94 -23.96
C LEU A 381 10.82 13.26 -24.83
N PHE A 382 10.43 12.93 -26.06
CA PHE A 382 11.34 12.63 -27.15
C PHE A 382 11.64 13.91 -27.94
N ASP A 383 12.91 14.30 -27.98
CA ASP A 383 13.41 15.36 -28.86
C ASP A 383 13.66 14.78 -30.26
N ARG A 384 12.82 15.19 -31.20
CA ARG A 384 12.80 14.67 -32.58
C ARG A 384 13.66 15.47 -33.55
N ARG A 385 14.44 16.45 -33.07
CA ARG A 385 15.34 17.27 -33.89
C ARG A 385 16.57 16.49 -34.38
N SER A 386 16.94 15.40 -33.70
CA SER A 386 18.00 14.46 -34.08
C SER A 386 17.55 13.02 -33.89
N GLN A 387 18.16 12.08 -34.63
CA GLN A 387 17.87 10.66 -34.50
C GLN A 387 19.10 9.79 -34.81
N THR A 388 19.14 8.59 -34.23
CA THR A 388 20.15 7.57 -34.57
C THR A 388 19.86 6.93 -35.93
N THR A 389 20.76 6.08 -36.41
CA THR A 389 20.54 5.29 -37.64
C THR A 389 19.35 4.32 -37.49
N GLU A 390 19.11 3.84 -36.28
CA GLU A 390 18.00 2.98 -35.89
C GLU A 390 16.70 3.77 -35.64
N GLY A 391 16.75 5.11 -35.67
CA GLY A 391 15.60 5.99 -35.49
C GLY A 391 15.28 6.35 -34.02
N GLU A 392 16.22 6.15 -33.09
CA GLU A 392 16.04 6.53 -31.69
C GLU A 392 16.12 8.05 -31.51
N TYR A 393 15.35 8.59 -30.56
CA TYR A 393 15.27 10.02 -30.25
C TYR A 393 15.85 10.32 -28.86
N GLY A 394 16.36 11.54 -28.67
CA GLY A 394 16.83 12.00 -27.36
C GLY A 394 15.70 12.03 -26.34
N ILE A 395 15.91 11.53 -25.13
CA ILE A 395 14.91 11.51 -24.05
C ILE A 395 15.29 12.57 -23.01
N HIS A 396 14.39 13.53 -22.79
CA HIS A 396 14.60 14.63 -21.85
C HIS A 396 13.50 14.69 -20.81
N ARG A 397 13.83 15.23 -19.63
CA ARG A 397 12.83 15.59 -18.63
C ARG A 397 11.96 16.73 -19.17
N PHE A 398 10.69 16.71 -18.83
CA PHE A 398 9.70 17.67 -19.28
C PHE A 398 8.87 18.17 -18.10
N ASN A 399 8.92 19.48 -17.85
CA ASN A 399 8.04 20.16 -16.90
C ASN A 399 6.97 20.91 -17.70
N GLU A 400 5.71 20.63 -17.44
CA GLU A 400 4.61 21.28 -18.17
C GLU A 400 4.42 22.75 -17.81
N ASN A 401 4.81 23.16 -16.59
CA ASN A 401 4.67 24.53 -16.12
C ASN A 401 5.80 25.42 -16.66
N GLU A 402 6.96 24.83 -16.92
CA GLU A 402 8.16 25.49 -17.42
C GLU A 402 8.81 24.56 -18.47
N PRO A 403 8.21 24.46 -19.67
CA PRO A 403 8.68 23.54 -20.68
C PRO A 403 10.02 24.01 -21.25
N GLU A 404 11.02 23.14 -21.16
CA GLU A 404 12.37 23.40 -21.65
C GLU A 404 12.84 22.29 -22.59
N LEU A 405 13.63 22.68 -23.58
CA LEU A 405 14.42 21.77 -24.40
C LEU A 405 15.88 22.23 -24.36
N PRO A 406 16.85 21.32 -24.51
CA PRO A 406 18.23 21.71 -24.74
C PRO A 406 18.33 22.66 -25.95
N GLU A 407 19.18 23.68 -25.86
CA GLU A 407 19.42 24.62 -26.96
C GLU A 407 19.80 23.86 -28.25
N GLU A 408 20.77 22.96 -28.12
CA GLU A 408 21.24 22.08 -29.20
C GLU A 408 20.64 20.67 -29.05
N PRO A 409 20.24 20.02 -30.16
CA PRO A 409 19.73 18.65 -30.11
C PRO A 409 20.81 17.67 -29.68
N THR A 410 20.40 16.60 -28.98
CA THR A 410 21.32 15.52 -28.57
C THR A 410 22.01 14.91 -29.78
N ALA A 411 23.34 14.83 -29.78
CA ALA A 411 24.08 14.24 -30.90
C ALA A 411 23.70 12.75 -31.05
N PRO A 412 23.55 12.21 -32.28
CA PRO A 412 23.10 10.83 -32.50
C PRO A 412 23.87 9.76 -31.69
N GLU A 413 25.18 9.92 -31.56
CA GLU A 413 26.06 9.02 -30.79
C GLU A 413 25.88 9.11 -29.26
N GLN A 414 25.16 10.12 -28.78
CA GLN A 414 24.84 10.35 -27.37
C GLN A 414 23.39 9.96 -27.03
N ILE A 415 22.56 9.66 -28.03
CA ILE A 415 21.16 9.27 -27.82
C ILE A 415 21.13 7.91 -27.11
N GLN A 416 20.50 7.85 -25.93
CA GLN A 416 20.14 6.59 -25.28
C GLN A 416 18.90 6.02 -25.96
N PRO A 417 18.95 4.79 -26.51
CA PRO A 417 17.77 4.14 -27.07
C PRO A 417 16.66 3.94 -26.03
N PHE A 418 15.40 4.12 -26.45
CA PHE A 418 14.24 4.02 -25.56
C PHE A 418 14.18 2.69 -24.81
N GLY A 419 14.47 1.57 -25.47
CA GLY A 419 14.41 0.26 -24.85
C GLY A 419 15.36 0.11 -23.66
N PHE A 420 16.60 0.61 -23.77
CA PHE A 420 17.54 0.60 -22.65
C PHE A 420 17.10 1.52 -21.53
N TRP A 421 16.61 2.71 -21.87
CA TRP A 421 16.03 3.65 -20.91
C TRP A 421 14.86 3.02 -20.14
N LEU A 422 13.95 2.32 -20.81
CA LEU A 422 12.80 1.65 -20.21
C LEU A 422 13.24 0.50 -19.29
N PHE A 423 14.19 -0.32 -19.73
CA PHE A 423 14.73 -1.41 -18.94
C PHE A 423 15.38 -0.92 -17.64
N GLU A 424 16.26 0.07 -17.73
CA GLU A 424 16.91 0.68 -16.56
C GLU A 424 15.88 1.27 -15.60
N ARG A 425 14.83 1.92 -16.13
CA ARG A 425 13.73 2.48 -15.33
C ARG A 425 12.95 1.39 -14.59
N VAL A 426 12.55 0.32 -15.27
CA VAL A 426 11.81 -0.80 -14.66
C VAL A 426 12.64 -1.49 -13.59
N VAL A 427 13.93 -1.72 -13.84
CA VAL A 427 14.86 -2.28 -12.83
C VAL A 427 14.92 -1.39 -11.60
N ALA A 428 15.12 -0.08 -11.76
CA ALA A 428 15.19 0.86 -10.65
C ALA A 428 13.88 0.91 -9.85
N ILE A 429 12.71 0.92 -10.50
CA ILE A 429 11.40 0.85 -9.80
C ILE A 429 11.31 -0.46 -9.01
N ARG A 430 11.63 -1.59 -9.64
CA ARG A 430 11.55 -2.92 -9.05
C ARG A 430 12.40 -3.03 -7.79
N GLU A 431 13.62 -2.52 -7.80
CA GLU A 431 14.52 -2.53 -6.63
C GLU A 431 13.91 -1.83 -5.41
N LYS A 432 13.16 -0.74 -5.62
CA LYS A 432 12.50 -0.02 -4.50
C LYS A 432 11.16 -0.60 -4.11
N LEU A 433 10.40 -1.08 -5.08
CA LEU A 433 9.02 -1.51 -4.87
C LEU A 433 8.94 -2.95 -4.34
N VAL A 434 9.79 -3.88 -4.81
CA VAL A 434 9.76 -5.29 -4.39
C VAL A 434 9.87 -5.48 -2.87
N PRO A 435 10.79 -4.81 -2.13
CA PRO A 435 10.84 -4.93 -0.68
C PRO A 435 9.52 -4.57 -0.01
N ALA A 436 8.86 -3.51 -0.49
CA ALA A 436 7.59 -3.07 0.06
C ALA A 436 6.42 -3.99 -0.31
N LEU A 437 6.36 -4.47 -1.56
CA LEU A 437 5.34 -5.44 -1.98
C LEU A 437 5.48 -6.76 -1.23
N ARG A 438 6.71 -7.17 -0.91
CA ARG A 438 7.02 -8.33 -0.09
C ARG A 438 6.46 -8.19 1.34
N GLU A 439 6.51 -7.00 1.92
CA GLU A 439 5.87 -6.72 3.21
C GLU A 439 4.33 -6.76 3.17
N LEU A 440 3.72 -6.81 1.98
CA LEU A 440 2.26 -6.89 1.79
C LEU A 440 1.77 -8.30 1.41
N GLN A 441 2.65 -9.22 1.00
CA GLN A 441 2.23 -10.55 0.54
C GLN A 441 1.84 -11.43 1.73
N PRO A 442 0.61 -12.02 1.72
CA PRO A 442 0.16 -12.93 2.77
C PRO A 442 1.20 -14.02 3.01
N SER A 443 1.46 -14.31 4.29
CA SER A 443 2.19 -15.51 4.64
C SER A 443 1.39 -16.70 4.10
N VAL A 444 2.00 -17.46 3.19
CA VAL A 444 1.45 -18.74 2.77
C VAL A 444 1.62 -19.64 3.98
N VAL A 445 0.53 -19.79 4.75
CA VAL A 445 0.46 -20.82 5.77
C VAL A 445 0.42 -22.15 5.01
N PRO A 446 1.42 -23.03 5.18
CA PRO A 446 1.46 -24.32 4.50
C PRO A 446 0.27 -25.21 4.83
#